data_AF-A0AAW1BR60-F1
#
_entry.id   AF-A0AAW1BR60-F1
#
_cell.length_a   1.000
_cell.length_b   1.000
_cell.length_c   1.000
_cell.angle_alpha   90.00
_cell.angle_beta   90.00
_cell.angle_gamma   90.00
#
_symmetry.space_group_name_H-M   'P 1'
#
loop_
_entity.id
_entity.type
_entity.pdbx_description
1 polymer ?
#
loop_
_entity_poly.entity_id
_entity_poly.type
_entity_poly.pdbx_seq_one_letter_code
_entity_poly.pdbx_strand_id
1 'polypeptide(L)'
;MYNCTNGFELDSQCVLSCGPQSKTFPILCTKNGLWTEEFKLCEELQGECAFPQELNSVEYKCEQGYGIGATCIPSCLFLPRDPVILPENVIADTMDHRLKPTKVQSIVCTGRLEWYPSPKSIHCIISCEPFHADGWCDTINNRAYCQYDGGDCCSSTVSSKKVVLFPNGCDQDECTCRDPAAEENQ
;
A
#
# COMPACT_ATOMS: atom_id res chain seq x y z
N MET A 1 -20.74 13.51 -7.29
CA MET A 1 -19.52 12.70 -7.11
C MET A 1 -18.55 12.93 -8.26
N TYR A 2 -17.24 12.92 -8.01
CA TYR A 2 -16.23 13.12 -9.07
C TYR A 2 -16.17 11.91 -9.99
N ASN A 3 -16.20 12.17 -11.30
CA ASN A 3 -15.95 11.20 -12.36
C ASN A 3 -14.72 11.65 -13.13
N CYS A 4 -13.68 10.82 -13.16
CA CYS A 4 -12.38 11.14 -13.74
C CYS A 4 -12.10 10.19 -14.90
N THR A 5 -11.61 10.72 -16.04
CA THR A 5 -11.38 9.92 -17.24
C THR A 5 -10.33 8.82 -17.06
N ASN A 6 -9.16 9.16 -16.50
CA ASN A 6 -8.03 8.24 -16.29
C ASN A 6 -7.56 8.21 -14.83
N GLY A 7 -8.50 8.32 -13.87
CA GLY A 7 -8.18 8.30 -12.44
C GLY A 7 -7.25 9.45 -12.03
N PHE A 8 -6.01 9.12 -11.66
CA PHE A 8 -4.99 10.05 -11.17
C PHE A 8 -3.86 10.31 -12.19
N GLU A 9 -3.99 9.83 -13.42
CA GLU A 9 -2.95 9.98 -14.45
C GLU A 9 -2.86 11.40 -15.01
N LEU A 10 -1.75 11.73 -15.66
CA LEU A 10 -1.55 12.99 -16.38
C LEU A 10 -2.70 13.26 -17.36
N ASP A 11 -3.16 14.50 -17.42
CA ASP A 11 -4.26 14.97 -18.28
C ASP A 11 -5.63 14.35 -17.95
N SER A 12 -5.75 13.66 -16.81
CA SER A 12 -7.05 13.22 -16.28
C SER A 12 -7.97 14.42 -16.05
N GLN A 13 -9.20 14.30 -16.54
CA GLN A 13 -10.26 15.29 -16.34
C GLN A 13 -11.28 14.75 -15.35
N CYS A 14 -11.36 15.39 -14.18
CA CYS A 14 -12.31 15.07 -13.13
C CYS A 14 -13.46 16.06 -13.10
N VAL A 15 -14.68 15.57 -13.21
CA VAL A 15 -15.90 16.38 -13.18
C VAL A 15 -16.73 16.01 -11.96
N LEU A 16 -17.02 16.97 -11.08
CA LEU A 16 -17.94 16.77 -9.97
C LEU A 16 -19.37 17.09 -10.38
N SER A 17 -20.22 16.06 -10.47
CA SER A 17 -21.66 16.29 -10.60
C SER A 17 -22.30 16.41 -9.22
N CYS A 18 -22.75 17.62 -8.84
CA CYS A 18 -23.62 17.86 -7.68
C CYS A 18 -25.03 18.21 -8.19
N GLY A 19 -25.96 17.27 -8.10
CA GLY A 19 -27.35 17.49 -8.51
C GLY A 19 -27.56 17.94 -9.96
N PRO A 20 -28.82 18.28 -10.34
CA PRO A 20 -29.18 18.65 -11.72
C PRO A 20 -28.76 20.08 -12.13
N GLN A 21 -28.21 20.91 -11.23
CA GLN A 21 -27.98 22.35 -11.49
C GLN A 21 -26.52 22.83 -11.32
N SER A 22 -25.56 21.96 -10.97
CA SER A 22 -24.18 22.41 -10.83
C SER A 22 -23.52 22.60 -12.20
N LYS A 23 -23.03 23.81 -12.48
CA LYS A 23 -22.10 24.06 -13.60
C LYS A 23 -20.78 23.37 -13.27
N THR A 24 -20.45 22.34 -14.03
CA THR A 24 -19.25 21.56 -13.78
C THR A 24 -18.11 22.04 -14.70
N PHE A 25 -17.00 22.43 -14.09
CA PHE A 25 -15.74 22.62 -14.80
C PHE A 25 -14.82 21.44 -14.50
N PRO A 26 -14.14 20.87 -15.51
CA PRO A 26 -13.23 19.76 -15.28
C PRO A 26 -12.00 20.24 -14.50
N ILE A 27 -11.67 19.52 -13.43
CA ILE A 27 -10.39 19.65 -12.73
C ILE A 27 -9.38 18.78 -13.48
N LEU A 28 -8.24 19.36 -13.87
CA LEU A 28 -7.22 18.71 -14.68
C LEU A 28 -6.02 18.28 -13.84
N CYS A 29 -5.53 17.07 -14.05
CA CYS A 29 -4.24 16.63 -13.51
C CYS A 29 -3.11 17.19 -14.37
N THR A 30 -2.28 18.06 -13.80
CA THR A 30 -1.20 18.74 -14.52
C THR A 30 0.08 17.92 -14.54
N LYS A 31 0.99 18.25 -15.47
CA LYS A 31 2.35 17.66 -15.54
C LYS A 31 3.19 17.80 -14.26
N ASN A 32 2.80 18.68 -13.35
CA ASN A 32 3.46 18.88 -12.07
C ASN A 32 2.93 17.92 -10.98
N GLY A 33 1.99 17.03 -11.30
CA GLY A 33 1.34 16.13 -10.34
C GLY A 33 0.31 16.82 -9.44
N LEU A 34 -0.09 18.04 -9.79
CA LEU A 34 -1.09 18.82 -9.06
C LEU A 34 -2.37 18.94 -9.87
N TRP A 35 -3.49 18.96 -9.17
CA TRP A 35 -4.79 19.29 -9.75
C TRP A 35 -4.94 20.81 -9.92
N THR A 36 -5.62 21.24 -10.97
CA THR A 36 -5.83 22.67 -11.24
C THR A 36 -6.67 23.38 -10.18
N GLU A 37 -7.51 22.65 -9.46
CA GLU A 37 -8.40 23.15 -8.41
C GLU A 37 -8.48 22.14 -7.27
N GLU A 38 -8.83 22.62 -6.08
CA GLU A 38 -9.10 21.76 -4.93
C GLU A 38 -10.44 21.04 -5.06
N PHE A 39 -10.48 19.78 -4.65
CA PHE A 39 -11.72 18.99 -4.64
C PHE A 39 -12.63 19.48 -3.51
N LYS A 40 -13.72 20.15 -3.86
CA LYS A 40 -14.78 20.52 -2.91
C LYS A 40 -15.83 19.43 -2.86
N LEU A 41 -16.36 19.15 -1.67
CA LEU A 41 -17.48 18.24 -1.49
C LEU A 41 -18.80 18.97 -1.80
N CYS A 42 -19.81 18.26 -2.29
CA CYS A 42 -21.15 18.84 -2.41
C CYS A 42 -21.73 19.06 -1.00
N GLU A 43 -22.33 20.22 -0.73
CA GLU A 43 -22.92 20.56 0.59
C GLU A 43 -24.05 19.61 1.02
N GLU A 44 -24.68 18.96 0.03
CA GLU A 44 -25.78 18.02 0.19
C GLU A 44 -25.33 16.64 0.70
N LEU A 45 -24.03 16.35 0.65
CA LEU A 45 -23.48 15.07 1.09
C LEU A 45 -23.39 15.05 2.61
N GLN A 46 -24.33 14.35 3.22
CA GLN A 46 -24.40 14.12 4.65
C GLN A 46 -24.40 12.61 4.93
N GLY A 47 -23.87 12.22 6.08
CA GLY A 47 -23.83 10.85 6.54
C GLY A 47 -22.48 10.45 7.11
N GLU A 48 -22.41 9.20 7.53
CA GLU A 48 -21.23 8.58 8.11
C GLU A 48 -20.99 7.23 7.43
N CYS A 49 -19.73 6.85 7.30
CA CYS A 49 -19.38 5.50 6.93
C CYS A 49 -19.75 4.53 8.05
N ALA A 50 -20.09 3.29 7.69
CA ALA A 50 -20.27 2.24 8.68
C ALA A 50 -18.95 1.99 9.45
N PHE A 51 -19.05 1.35 10.62
CA PHE A 51 -17.85 0.92 11.35
C PHE A 51 -16.94 0.07 10.43
N PRO A 52 -15.63 0.40 10.33
CA PRO A 52 -14.69 -0.37 9.52
C PRO A 52 -14.72 -1.85 9.92
N GLN A 53 -14.89 -2.75 8.96
CA GLN A 53 -14.90 -4.18 9.25
C GLN A 53 -13.50 -4.65 9.66
N GLU A 54 -13.38 -5.27 10.83
CA GLU A 54 -12.15 -5.88 11.34
C GLU A 54 -11.91 -7.24 10.66
N LEU A 55 -11.34 -7.19 9.46
CA LEU A 55 -11.01 -8.35 8.64
C LEU A 55 -9.49 -8.53 8.58
N ASN A 56 -9.04 -9.73 8.20
CA ASN A 56 -7.63 -10.02 7.91
C ASN A 56 -6.64 -9.64 9.03
N SER A 57 -7.07 -9.73 10.29
CA SER A 57 -6.30 -9.35 11.48
C SER A 57 -5.94 -7.86 11.57
N VAL A 58 -6.77 -6.99 10.99
CA VAL A 58 -6.64 -5.53 11.04
C VAL A 58 -7.66 -4.94 12.02
N GLU A 59 -7.19 -4.12 12.95
CA GLU A 59 -8.01 -3.25 13.81
C GLU A 59 -7.92 -1.79 13.35
N TYR A 60 -8.92 -0.98 13.67
CA TYR A 60 -8.97 0.43 13.24
C TYR A 60 -9.16 1.38 14.41
N LYS A 61 -8.32 2.42 14.48
CA LYS A 61 -8.46 3.51 15.44
C LYS A 61 -8.98 4.77 14.75
N CYS A 62 -10.24 5.12 15.03
CA CYS A 62 -10.94 6.27 14.44
C CYS A 62 -11.15 7.39 15.48
N GLU A 63 -10.17 8.27 15.67
CA GLU A 63 -10.27 9.35 16.68
C GLU A 63 -11.26 10.46 16.27
N GLN A 64 -11.47 10.63 14.96
CA GLN A 64 -12.28 11.71 14.37
C GLN A 64 -13.73 11.27 14.07
N GLY A 65 -14.13 10.09 14.53
CA GLY A 65 -15.43 9.48 14.21
C GLY A 65 -15.47 8.87 12.81
N TYR A 66 -16.66 8.82 12.20
CA TYR A 66 -16.92 8.10 10.94
C TYR A 66 -17.57 8.99 9.86
N GLY A 67 -17.66 10.30 10.10
CA GLY A 67 -18.20 11.26 9.13
C GLY A 67 -17.36 11.34 7.85
N ILE A 68 -17.94 11.88 6.77
CA ILE A 68 -17.21 12.07 5.51
C ILE A 68 -15.93 12.89 5.75
N GLY A 69 -14.80 12.38 5.25
CA GLY A 69 -13.48 12.95 5.46
C GLY A 69 -12.78 12.53 6.77
N ALA A 70 -13.49 11.86 7.69
CA ALA A 70 -12.87 11.29 8.87
C ALA A 70 -11.87 10.21 8.49
N THR A 71 -10.77 10.13 9.25
CA THR A 71 -9.70 9.17 9.02
C THR A 71 -9.60 8.16 10.16
N CYS A 72 -9.31 6.91 9.79
CA CYS A 72 -9.00 5.84 10.74
C CYS A 72 -7.62 5.24 10.44
N ILE A 73 -6.87 4.92 11.48
CA ILE A 73 -5.53 4.33 11.36
C ILE A 73 -5.67 2.81 11.51
N PRO A 74 -5.31 2.01 10.50
CA PRO A 74 -5.26 0.56 10.62
C PRO A 74 -4.03 0.11 11.41
N SER A 75 -4.20 -0.89 12.27
CA SER A 75 -3.13 -1.57 12.98
C SER A 75 -3.30 -3.08 12.86
N CYS A 76 -2.21 -3.83 12.91
CA CYS A 76 -2.24 -5.28 12.88
C CYS A 76 -2.30 -5.85 14.30
N LEU A 77 -3.20 -6.80 14.53
CA LEU A 77 -3.40 -7.42 15.85
C LEU A 77 -2.15 -8.15 16.39
N PHE A 78 -1.31 -8.67 15.48
CA PHE A 78 -0.06 -9.34 15.82
C PHE A 78 1.10 -8.54 15.26
N LEU A 79 2.06 -8.19 16.13
CA LEU A 79 3.26 -7.45 15.76
C LEU A 79 4.49 -8.37 15.75
N PRO A 80 5.49 -8.10 14.87
CA PRO A 80 5.56 -7.00 13.91
C PRO A 80 4.91 -7.34 12.57
N ARG A 81 3.85 -6.62 12.21
CA ARG A 81 3.16 -6.73 10.91
C ARG A 81 2.74 -5.36 10.42
N ASP A 82 2.72 -5.21 9.10
CA ASP A 82 2.30 -4.00 8.42
C ASP A 82 0.95 -4.19 7.73
N PRO A 83 0.00 -3.24 7.88
CA PRO A 83 -1.21 -3.22 7.09
C PRO A 83 -0.87 -2.77 5.66
N VAL A 84 -1.21 -3.61 4.69
CA VAL A 84 -0.96 -3.36 3.26
C VAL A 84 -2.19 -3.64 2.43
N ILE A 85 -2.27 -3.04 1.24
CA ILE A 85 -3.31 -3.37 0.25
C ILE A 85 -2.85 -4.59 -0.55
N LEU A 86 -3.66 -5.65 -0.58
CA LEU A 86 -3.46 -6.80 -1.44
C LEU A 86 -4.58 -6.92 -2.48
N PRO A 87 -4.28 -7.44 -3.69
CA PRO A 87 -5.32 -7.84 -4.65
C PRO A 87 -6.20 -8.97 -4.09
N GLU A 88 -7.47 -9.05 -4.53
CA GLU A 88 -8.46 -10.02 -4.02
C GLU A 88 -8.00 -11.49 -4.10
N ASN A 89 -7.14 -11.83 -5.06
CA ASN A 89 -6.67 -13.20 -5.29
C ASN A 89 -5.34 -13.52 -4.59
N VAL A 90 -4.82 -12.62 -3.76
CA VAL A 90 -3.53 -12.79 -3.07
C VAL A 90 -3.78 -12.96 -1.58
N ILE A 91 -3.27 -14.06 -1.01
CA ILE A 91 -3.32 -14.31 0.43
C ILE A 91 -2.01 -13.85 1.04
N ALA A 92 -2.07 -13.15 2.18
CA ALA A 92 -0.91 -12.58 2.87
C ALA A 92 0.23 -13.59 3.09
N ASP A 93 -0.09 -14.83 3.46
CA ASP A 93 0.91 -15.88 3.76
C ASP A 93 1.51 -16.56 2.51
N THR A 94 0.87 -16.43 1.35
CA THR A 94 1.36 -17.01 0.07
C THR A 94 1.73 -15.92 -0.94
N MET A 95 1.92 -14.69 -0.45
CA MET A 95 2.28 -13.56 -1.28
C MET A 95 3.63 -13.80 -1.96
N ASP A 96 3.65 -13.66 -3.28
CA ASP A 96 4.87 -13.77 -4.07
C ASP A 96 5.91 -12.73 -3.64
N HIS A 97 7.17 -13.16 -3.49
CA HIS A 97 8.28 -12.32 -3.05
C HIS A 97 8.57 -11.13 -3.98
N ARG A 98 8.06 -11.14 -5.22
CA ARG A 98 8.19 -10.04 -6.20
C ARG A 98 7.12 -8.96 -6.02
N LEU A 99 6.06 -9.24 -5.25
CA LEU A 99 5.01 -8.26 -5.01
C LEU A 99 5.50 -7.18 -4.03
N LYS A 100 5.26 -5.92 -4.41
CA LYS A 100 5.53 -4.75 -3.58
C LYS A 100 4.20 -4.08 -3.21
N PRO A 101 3.49 -4.61 -2.20
CA PRO A 101 2.21 -4.05 -1.79
C PRO A 101 2.38 -2.68 -1.15
N THR A 102 1.34 -1.86 -1.22
CA THR A 102 1.35 -0.50 -0.67
C THR A 102 0.96 -0.54 0.80
N LYS A 103 1.82 0.00 1.68
CA LYS A 103 1.52 0.15 3.11
C LYS A 103 0.41 1.18 3.32
N VAL A 104 -0.60 0.80 4.10
CA VAL A 104 -1.73 1.66 4.42
C VAL A 104 -1.44 2.43 5.70
N GLN A 105 -1.42 3.76 5.61
CA GLN A 105 -1.23 4.63 6.77
C GLN A 105 -2.56 5.04 7.41
N SER A 106 -3.60 5.19 6.59
CA SER A 106 -4.95 5.51 7.03
C SER A 106 -5.98 5.09 5.99
N ILE A 107 -7.23 4.95 6.43
CA ILE A 107 -8.41 4.91 5.59
C ILE A 107 -9.22 6.17 5.80
N VAL A 108 -9.94 6.63 4.78
CA VAL A 108 -10.77 7.83 4.81
C VAL A 108 -12.21 7.50 4.42
N CYS A 109 -13.17 8.08 5.14
CA CYS A 109 -14.57 7.97 4.78
C CYS A 109 -14.87 8.87 3.57
N THR A 110 -15.24 8.27 2.44
CA THR A 110 -15.48 9.01 1.20
C THR A 110 -16.90 9.58 1.14
N GLY A 111 -17.15 10.48 0.19
CA GLY A 111 -18.50 10.97 -0.09
C GLY A 111 -19.49 9.90 -0.59
N ARG A 112 -19.04 8.65 -0.83
CA ARG A 112 -19.91 7.48 -1.08
C ARG A 112 -20.40 6.81 0.19
N LEU A 113 -19.99 7.29 1.37
CA LEU A 113 -20.16 6.59 2.65
C LEU A 113 -19.47 5.22 2.66
N GLU A 114 -18.36 5.13 1.93
CA GLU A 114 -17.49 3.96 1.86
C GLU A 114 -16.07 4.34 2.28
N TRP A 115 -15.39 3.46 3.00
CA TRP A 115 -14.00 3.61 3.38
C TRP A 115 -13.07 3.37 2.19
N TYR A 116 -12.07 4.24 2.05
CA TYR A 116 -11.00 4.09 1.06
C TYR A 116 -9.61 4.17 1.70
N PRO A 117 -8.67 3.24 1.41
CA PRO A 117 -8.92 1.97 0.71
C PRO A 117 -9.93 1.09 1.47
N SER A 118 -10.55 0.14 0.76
CA SER A 118 -11.58 -0.71 1.35
C SER A 118 -10.98 -1.61 2.44
N PRO A 119 -11.58 -1.69 3.65
CA PRO A 119 -11.13 -2.59 4.71
C PRO A 119 -10.97 -4.05 4.29
N LYS A 120 -11.76 -4.50 3.30
CA LYS A 120 -11.69 -5.87 2.76
C LYS A 120 -10.39 -6.18 2.03
N SER A 121 -9.76 -5.16 1.45
CA SER A 121 -8.51 -5.26 0.68
C SER A 121 -7.26 -5.04 1.54
N ILE A 122 -7.43 -4.71 2.82
CA ILE A 122 -6.32 -4.47 3.74
C ILE A 122 -6.00 -5.79 4.43
N HIS A 123 -4.74 -6.19 4.38
CA HIS A 123 -4.21 -7.39 5.00
C HIS A 123 -2.96 -7.06 5.80
N CYS A 124 -2.72 -7.82 6.86
CA CYS A 124 -1.49 -7.74 7.62
C CYS A 124 -0.45 -8.72 7.07
N ILE A 125 0.69 -8.20 6.60
CA ILE A 125 1.86 -9.00 6.23
C ILE A 125 2.96 -8.81 7.26
N ILE A 126 3.89 -9.77 7.36
CA ILE A 126 5.09 -9.63 8.19
C ILE A 126 5.83 -8.35 7.78
N SER A 127 6.28 -7.54 8.75
CA SER A 127 7.06 -6.33 8.51
C SER A 127 8.47 -6.63 8.00
N CYS A 128 9.16 -5.62 7.49
CA CYS A 128 10.60 -5.72 7.23
C CYS A 128 11.38 -5.62 8.55
N GLU A 129 12.43 -6.40 8.69
CA GLU A 129 13.35 -6.33 9.82
C GLU A 129 14.33 -5.16 9.66
N PRO A 130 14.84 -4.58 10.76
CA PRO A 130 15.68 -3.38 10.72
C PRO A 130 17.09 -3.60 10.15
N PHE A 131 17.49 -4.85 9.87
CA PHE A 131 18.83 -5.27 9.43
C PHE A 131 19.07 -5.15 7.92
N HIS A 132 18.26 -4.34 7.23
CA HIS A 132 18.37 -4.11 5.79
C HIS A 132 19.76 -3.60 5.37
N ALA A 133 20.38 -4.26 4.37
CA ALA A 133 21.66 -3.88 3.78
C ALA A 133 22.85 -3.93 4.78
N ASP A 134 22.86 -4.89 5.71
CA ASP A 134 23.89 -5.03 6.74
C ASP A 134 25.02 -6.02 6.39
N GLY A 135 24.95 -6.65 5.21
CA GLY A 135 25.89 -7.64 4.70
C GLY A 135 25.51 -9.09 4.98
N TRP A 136 24.38 -9.32 5.65
CA TRP A 136 23.77 -10.63 5.86
C TRP A 136 22.50 -10.73 5.03
N CYS A 137 22.23 -11.93 4.51
CA CYS A 137 20.99 -12.22 3.82
C CYS A 137 19.93 -12.61 4.85
N ASP A 138 19.08 -11.64 5.20
CA ASP A 138 17.89 -11.81 6.02
C ASP A 138 16.73 -12.30 5.15
N THR A 139 16.33 -13.56 5.36
CA THR A 139 15.30 -14.20 4.53
C THR A 139 13.96 -13.47 4.55
N ILE A 140 13.61 -12.84 5.68
CA ILE A 140 12.39 -12.05 5.85
C ILE A 140 12.41 -10.77 4.98
N ASN A 141 13.60 -10.21 4.76
CA ASN A 141 13.80 -9.02 3.94
C ASN A 141 14.06 -9.34 2.45
N ASN A 142 14.35 -10.60 2.11
CA ASN A 142 14.61 -11.07 0.74
C ASN A 142 13.33 -11.15 -0.15
N ARG A 143 12.64 -10.02 -0.29
CA ARG A 143 11.42 -9.79 -1.07
C ARG A 143 11.29 -8.31 -1.46
N ALA A 144 10.55 -8.03 -2.53
CA ALA A 144 10.37 -6.68 -3.10
C ALA A 144 9.79 -5.66 -2.12
N TYR A 145 8.90 -6.08 -1.20
CA TYR A 145 8.38 -5.22 -0.14
C TYR A 145 9.49 -4.64 0.75
N CYS A 146 10.52 -5.45 1.01
CA CYS A 146 11.69 -5.11 1.82
C CYS A 146 12.95 -4.89 0.96
N GLN A 147 12.76 -4.56 -0.33
CA GLN A 147 13.83 -4.19 -1.25
C GLN A 147 14.93 -5.27 -1.41
N TYR A 148 14.54 -6.55 -1.31
CA TYR A 148 15.46 -7.69 -1.44
C TYR A 148 16.66 -7.60 -0.48
N ASP A 149 16.40 -7.11 0.72
CA ASP A 149 17.39 -6.93 1.78
C ASP A 149 18.59 -6.06 1.36
N GLY A 150 18.32 -5.06 0.50
CA GLY A 150 19.37 -4.22 -0.06
C GLY A 150 20.36 -4.94 -0.99
N GLY A 151 20.04 -6.18 -1.39
CA GLY A 151 20.86 -7.01 -2.26
C GLY A 151 21.84 -7.93 -1.52
N ASP A 152 21.75 -8.08 -0.20
CA ASP A 152 22.71 -8.91 0.55
C ASP A 152 22.57 -10.42 0.31
N CYS A 153 21.42 -10.84 -0.23
CA CYS A 153 21.16 -12.22 -0.66
C CYS A 153 21.76 -12.60 -2.02
N CYS A 154 22.45 -11.67 -2.69
CA CYS A 154 23.01 -11.87 -4.02
C CYS A 154 24.52 -11.57 -4.00
N SER A 155 25.33 -12.45 -4.59
CA SER A 155 26.79 -12.34 -4.58
C SER A 155 27.30 -11.14 -5.40
N SER A 156 26.56 -10.73 -6.44
CA SER A 156 26.91 -9.59 -7.27
C SER A 156 26.66 -8.24 -6.59
N THR A 157 25.64 -8.12 -5.74
CA THR A 157 25.22 -6.87 -5.10
C THR A 157 25.73 -6.73 -3.67
N VAL A 158 25.91 -7.83 -2.93
CA VAL A 158 26.46 -7.80 -1.57
C VAL A 158 27.87 -7.22 -1.55
N SER A 159 28.13 -6.31 -0.61
CA SER A 159 29.40 -5.58 -0.53
C SER A 159 30.63 -6.48 -0.33
N SER A 160 30.45 -7.60 0.36
CA SER A 160 31.48 -8.60 0.67
C SER A 160 31.80 -9.55 -0.49
N LYS A 161 30.97 -9.55 -1.56
CA LYS A 161 30.94 -10.56 -2.64
C LYS A 161 30.73 -12.00 -2.15
N LYS A 162 30.33 -12.18 -0.90
CA LYS A 162 30.04 -13.48 -0.29
C LYS A 162 28.76 -13.38 0.51
N VAL A 163 27.73 -14.09 0.05
CA VAL A 163 26.46 -14.19 0.78
C VAL A 163 26.67 -14.92 2.10
N VAL A 164 26.21 -14.31 3.19
CA VAL A 164 26.18 -14.91 4.53
C VAL A 164 24.73 -14.99 4.96
N LEU A 165 24.23 -16.19 5.28
CA LEU A 165 22.80 -16.41 5.53
C LEU A 165 22.42 -16.12 6.99
N PHE A 166 21.27 -15.47 7.19
CA PHE A 166 20.61 -15.35 8.48
C PHE A 166 19.11 -15.66 8.34
N PRO A 167 18.58 -16.69 9.02
CA PRO A 167 19.24 -17.65 9.90
C PRO A 167 20.10 -18.71 9.17
N ASN A 168 21.07 -19.29 9.87
CA ASN A 168 21.91 -20.37 9.35
C ASN A 168 21.06 -21.61 8.98
N GLY A 169 21.19 -22.10 7.74
CA GLY A 169 20.58 -23.37 7.32
C GLY A 169 19.21 -23.27 6.66
N CYS A 170 18.90 -22.16 6.00
CA CYS A 170 17.67 -22.02 5.23
C CYS A 170 17.71 -22.83 3.91
N ASP A 171 16.59 -23.49 3.60
CA ASP A 171 16.47 -24.40 2.46
C ASP A 171 16.09 -23.64 1.17
N GLN A 172 16.95 -23.86 0.17
CA GLN A 172 16.86 -23.78 -1.30
C GLN A 172 16.06 -22.70 -2.05
N ASP A 173 15.07 -21.99 -1.51
CA ASP A 173 14.35 -20.93 -2.24
C ASP A 173 14.35 -19.58 -1.51
N GLU A 174 14.13 -19.55 -0.19
CA GLU A 174 14.06 -18.29 0.58
C GLU A 174 15.42 -17.57 0.69
N CYS A 175 16.51 -18.33 0.58
CA CYS A 175 17.89 -17.84 0.63
C CYS A 175 18.54 -17.68 -0.74
N THR A 176 17.79 -17.87 -1.82
CA THR A 176 18.31 -17.63 -3.16
C THR A 176 18.37 -16.14 -3.46
N CYS A 177 19.23 -15.77 -4.41
CA CYS A 177 19.26 -14.42 -4.92
C CYS A 177 17.95 -14.10 -5.63
N ARG A 178 17.10 -13.26 -5.02
CA ARG A 178 15.79 -12.85 -5.58
C ARG A 178 15.79 -11.43 -6.13
N ASP A 179 16.86 -10.67 -5.92
CA ASP A 179 16.97 -9.30 -6.40
C ASP A 179 17.02 -9.28 -7.95
N PRO A 180 16.02 -8.70 -8.63
CA PRO A 180 16.01 -8.62 -10.08
C PRO A 180 17.11 -7.69 -10.63
N ALA A 181 17.71 -6.83 -9.81
CA ALA A 181 18.82 -5.98 -10.23
C ALA A 181 20.19 -6.70 -10.17
N ALA A 182 20.26 -7.87 -9.55
CA ALA A 182 21.49 -8.63 -9.42
C ALA A 182 21.89 -9.33 -10.73
N GLU A 183 23.19 -9.49 -10.97
CA GLU A 183 23.73 -10.14 -12.17
C GLU A 183 23.26 -11.59 -12.31
N GLU A 184 22.97 -12.27 -11.21
CA GLU A 184 22.45 -13.64 -11.16
C GLU A 184 21.05 -13.79 -11.81
N ASN A 185 20.32 -12.68 -11.97
CA ASN A 185 18.93 -12.65 -12.45
C ASN A 185 18.74 -11.88 -13.78
N GLN A 186 19.83 -11.55 -14.48
CA GLN A 186 19.83 -10.93 -15.82
C GLN A 186 19.98 -11.95 -16.94
#